data_AF-A0A3N5EJT8-F1
#
_entry.id   AF-A0A3N5EJT8-F1
#
_cell.length_a   1.000
_cell.length_b   1.000
_cell.length_c   1.000
_cell.angle_alpha   90.00
_cell.angle_beta   90.00
_cell.angle_gamma   90.00
#
_symmetry.space_group_name_H-M   'P 1'
#
loop_
_entity.id
_entity.type
_entity.pdbx_description
1 polymer ?
#
loop_
_entity_poly.entity_id
_entity_poly.type
_entity_poly.pdbx_seq_one_letter_code
_entity_poly.pdbx_strand_id
1 'polypeptide(L)'
;MHPSPFVVNIGNSRRLRLYLAAAHMSCAFGLVLAALPPFLQWTGLVLLSGSLVHYWRRDQSARVRGDQAGKFEIRLDEKWRVARLADACVIWPSCTVLRFAVEPGRRKRNLVVMPDSLPEEDYRRLRVWLRWRGGKPDSNKADIQ
;
A
#
# COMPACT_ATOMS: atom_id res chain seq x y z
N MET A 1 23.93 5.93 -22.62
CA MET A 1 23.40 6.57 -21.40
C MET A 1 22.14 5.83 -20.98
N HIS A 2 22.23 4.94 -19.99
CA HIS A 2 21.03 4.30 -19.43
C HIS A 2 20.26 5.35 -18.61
N PRO A 3 19.00 5.65 -18.94
CA PRO A 3 18.23 6.66 -18.23
C PRO A 3 17.94 6.18 -16.81
N SER A 4 18.16 7.05 -15.83
CA SER A 4 18.08 6.71 -14.41
C SER A 4 16.67 6.23 -14.04
N PRO A 5 16.52 5.02 -13.48
CA PRO A 5 15.24 4.55 -12.99
C PRO A 5 14.78 5.41 -11.81
N PHE A 6 13.48 5.65 -11.71
CA PHE A 6 12.90 6.30 -10.54
C PHE A 6 12.84 5.27 -9.41
N VAL A 7 13.62 5.46 -8.35
CA VAL A 7 13.65 4.56 -7.17
C VAL A 7 13.17 5.34 -5.96
N VAL A 8 12.10 4.88 -5.32
CA VAL A 8 11.57 5.46 -4.08
C VAL A 8 11.54 4.42 -3.00
N ASN A 9 11.97 4.82 -1.81
CA ASN A 9 11.81 4.02 -0.61
C ASN A 9 10.53 4.46 0.12
N ILE A 10 9.54 3.58 0.18
CA ILE A 10 8.32 3.82 0.92
C ILE A 10 8.59 3.31 2.33
N GLY A 11 8.73 4.25 3.27
CA GLY A 11 8.89 4.00 4.69
C GLY A 11 7.57 3.80 5.41
N ASN A 12 7.67 3.68 6.73
CA ASN A 12 6.55 3.29 7.58
C ASN A 12 5.68 4.52 7.94
N SER A 13 4.50 4.68 7.32
CA SER A 13 3.57 5.79 7.60
C SER A 13 3.17 5.86 9.08
N ARG A 14 3.36 7.00 9.74
CA ARG A 14 2.89 7.23 11.12
C ARG A 14 1.42 7.62 11.14
N ARG A 15 0.96 8.38 10.15
CA ARG A 15 -0.43 8.82 10.04
C ARG A 15 -1.38 7.64 9.75
N LEU A 16 -0.97 6.66 8.93
CA LEU A 16 -1.79 5.45 8.72
C LEU A 16 -2.01 4.70 10.02
N ARG A 17 -0.93 4.55 10.81
CA ARG A 17 -0.97 3.93 12.14
C ARG A 17 -1.87 4.71 13.10
N LEU A 18 -1.81 6.04 13.06
CA LEU A 18 -2.68 6.89 13.88
C LEU A 18 -4.15 6.73 13.50
N TYR A 19 -4.50 6.77 12.21
CA TYR A 19 -5.89 6.54 11.77
C TYR A 19 -6.39 5.15 12.12
N LEU A 20 -5.55 4.14 11.95
CA LEU A 20 -5.89 2.78 12.32
C LEU A 20 -6.12 2.67 13.82
N ALA A 21 -5.23 3.24 14.64
CA ALA A 21 -5.36 3.27 16.09
C ALA A 21 -6.63 4.04 16.52
N ALA A 22 -6.89 5.21 15.94
CA ALA A 22 -8.09 6.00 16.22
C ALA A 22 -9.36 5.21 15.88
N ALA A 23 -9.43 4.56 14.72
CA ALA A 23 -10.56 3.72 14.35
C ALA A 23 -10.75 2.53 15.31
N HIS A 24 -9.66 1.89 15.75
CA HIS A 24 -9.73 0.82 16.74
C HIS A 24 -10.17 1.33 18.11
N MET A 25 -9.71 2.51 18.53
CA MET A 25 -10.14 3.17 19.77
C MET A 25 -11.62 3.53 19.71
N SER A 26 -12.12 4.08 18.60
CA SER A 26 -13.55 4.34 18.41
C SER A 26 -14.38 3.06 18.44
N CYS A 27 -13.90 1.97 17.82
CA CYS A 27 -14.57 0.68 17.85
C CYS A 27 -14.59 0.08 19.27
N ALA A 28 -13.45 0.11 19.98
CA ALA A 28 -13.34 -0.33 21.37
C ALA A 28 -14.24 0.50 22.29
N PHE A 29 -14.28 1.81 22.10
CA PHE A 29 -15.16 2.71 22.86
C PHE A 29 -16.63 2.38 22.63
N GLY A 30 -17.04 2.14 21.38
CA GLY A 30 -18.38 1.65 21.07
C GLY A 30 -18.68 0.29 21.70
N LEU A 31 -17.70 -0.61 21.75
CA LEU A 31 -17.83 -1.94 22.37
C LEU A 31 -18.02 -1.86 23.89
N VAL A 32 -17.34 -0.91 24.55
CA VAL A 32 -17.47 -0.64 25.98
C VAL A 32 -18.80 0.02 26.32
N LEU A 33 -19.28 0.95 25.47
CA LEU A 33 -20.59 1.57 25.62
C LEU A 33 -21.75 0.63 25.28
N ALA A 34 -21.52 -0.37 24.44
CA ALA A 34 -22.50 -1.40 24.16
C ALA A 34 -22.74 -2.22 25.43
N ALA A 35 -24.02 -2.38 25.81
CA ALA A 35 -24.46 -3.23 26.90
C ALA A 35 -24.32 -4.73 26.54
N LEU A 36 -23.11 -5.13 26.17
CA LEU A 36 -22.73 -6.49 25.81
C LEU A 36 -22.25 -7.26 27.03
N PRO A 37 -22.35 -8.60 27.01
CA PRO A 37 -21.74 -9.44 28.03
C PRO A 37 -20.24 -9.17 28.16
N PRO A 38 -19.66 -9.14 29.38
CA PRO A 38 -18.26 -8.80 29.59
C PRO A 38 -17.28 -9.69 28.80
N PHE A 39 -17.61 -10.97 28.59
CA PHE A 39 -16.76 -11.87 27.82
C PHE A 39 -16.66 -11.44 26.35
N LEU A 40 -17.74 -10.96 25.73
CA LEU A 40 -17.73 -10.44 24.36
C LEU A 40 -16.87 -9.18 24.26
N GLN A 41 -16.95 -8.30 25.26
CA GLN A 41 -16.14 -7.09 25.32
C GLN A 41 -14.64 -7.42 25.37
N TRP A 42 -14.22 -8.31 26.27
CA TRP A 42 -12.82 -8.75 26.37
C TRP A 42 -12.33 -9.43 25.09
N THR A 43 -13.16 -10.30 24.49
CA THR A 43 -12.80 -10.99 23.24
C THR A 43 -12.62 -10.00 22.09
N GLY A 44 -13.52 -9.02 21.96
CA GLY A 44 -13.43 -7.96 20.96
C GLY A 44 -12.20 -7.07 21.15
N LEU A 45 -11.88 -6.73 22.40
CA LEU A 45 -10.69 -5.94 22.72
C LEU A 45 -9.40 -6.67 22.35
N VAL A 46 -9.28 -7.95 22.72
CA VAL A 46 -8.11 -8.79 22.38
C VAL A 46 -7.96 -8.92 20.86
N LEU A 47 -9.06 -9.13 20.13
CA LEU A 47 -9.04 -9.18 18.66
C LEU A 47 -8.61 -7.85 18.04
N LEU A 48 -9.11 -6.71 18.55
CA LEU A 48 -8.72 -5.37 18.09
C LEU A 48 -7.25 -5.09 18.36
N SER A 49 -6.77 -5.40 19.57
CA SER A 49 -5.35 -5.27 19.93
C SER A 49 -4.47 -6.16 19.05
N GLY A 50 -4.86 -7.41 18.83
CA GLY A 50 -4.16 -8.34 17.95
C GLY A 50 -4.12 -7.87 16.50
N SER A 51 -5.23 -7.34 15.97
CA SER A 51 -5.30 -6.71 14.65
C SER A 51 -4.35 -5.52 14.52
N LEU A 52 -4.34 -4.63 15.51
CA LEU A 52 -3.46 -3.47 15.53
C LEU A 52 -1.98 -3.88 15.56
N VAL A 53 -1.61 -4.84 16.42
CA VAL A 53 -0.24 -5.38 16.50
C VAL A 53 0.16 -6.08 15.21
N HIS A 54 -0.74 -6.84 14.60
CA HIS A 54 -0.50 -7.51 13.32
C HIS A 54 -0.26 -6.51 12.18
N TYR A 55 -1.05 -5.44 12.10
CA TYR A 55 -0.83 -4.37 11.13
C TYR A 55 0.43 -3.55 11.42
N TRP A 56 0.78 -3.35 12.70
CA TRP A 56 1.98 -2.64 13.10
C TRP A 56 3.26 -3.43 12.80
N ARG A 57 3.23 -4.76 13.02
CA ARG A 57 4.35 -5.66 12.72
C ARG A 57 4.50 -5.97 11.24
N ARG A 58 3.46 -5.71 10.44
CA ARG A 58 3.55 -5.75 8.98
C ARG A 58 4.36 -4.54 8.52
N ASP A 59 5.68 -4.67 8.58
CA ASP A 59 6.60 -3.67 8.05
C ASP A 59 6.28 -3.46 6.57
N GLN A 60 5.71 -2.30 6.24
CA GLN A 60 5.39 -1.93 4.85
C GLN A 60 6.54 -1.17 4.20
N SER A 61 7.76 -1.37 4.71
CA SER A 61 8.96 -0.87 4.07
C SER A 61 9.09 -1.55 2.69
N ALA A 62 8.78 -0.80 1.65
CA ALA A 62 8.76 -1.29 0.29
C ALA A 62 9.56 -0.33 -0.58
N ARG A 63 10.62 -0.83 -1.21
CA ARG A 63 11.27 -0.05 -2.27
C ARG A 63 10.57 -0.31 -3.57
N VAL A 64 10.17 0.75 -4.23
CA VAL A 64 9.49 0.70 -5.51
C VAL A 64 10.37 1.38 -6.53
N ARG A 65 10.50 0.75 -7.70
CA ARG A 65 11.26 1.25 -8.83
C ARG A 65 10.36 1.31 -10.06
N GLY A 66 10.31 2.45 -10.71
CA GLY A 66 9.63 2.67 -11.97
C GLY A 66 10.62 2.99 -13.08
N ASP A 67 10.51 2.30 -14.22
CA ASP A 67 11.27 2.60 -15.43
C ASP A 67 10.48 3.52 -16.38
N GLN A 68 11.17 4.13 -17.34
CA GLN A 68 10.55 4.89 -18.41
C GLN A 68 9.72 4.04 -19.36
N ALA A 69 10.05 2.76 -19.50
CA ALA A 69 9.30 1.77 -20.26
C ALA A 69 7.98 1.34 -19.60
N GLY A 70 7.61 1.90 -18.44
CA GLY A 70 6.40 1.51 -17.70
C GLY A 70 6.59 0.27 -16.82
N LYS A 71 7.80 -0.34 -16.80
CA LYS A 71 8.10 -1.45 -15.89
C LYS A 71 8.09 -0.96 -14.45
N PHE A 72 7.35 -1.67 -13.62
CA PHE A 72 7.23 -1.43 -12.19
C PHE A 72 7.86 -2.61 -11.45
N GLU A 73 8.81 -2.34 -10.56
CA GLU A 73 9.47 -3.33 -9.74
C GLU A 73 9.29 -2.97 -8.28
N ILE A 74 9.05 -3.98 -7.45
CA ILE A 74 8.95 -3.84 -6.01
C ILE A 74 9.97 -4.75 -5.35
N ARG A 75 10.71 -4.20 -4.38
CA ARG A 75 11.60 -4.96 -3.52
C ARG A 75 10.78 -5.48 -2.34
N LEU A 76 10.57 -6.79 -2.32
CA LEU A 76 9.98 -7.53 -1.21
C LEU A 76 11.04 -8.46 -0.66
N ASP A 77 11.31 -8.40 0.65
CA ASP A 77 12.25 -9.29 1.34
C ASP A 77 13.62 -9.35 0.63
N GLU A 78 14.24 -8.19 0.44
CA GLU A 78 15.54 -8.00 -0.25
C GLU A 78 15.56 -8.31 -1.76
N LYS A 79 14.53 -8.94 -2.34
CA LYS A 79 14.47 -9.31 -3.77
C LYS A 79 13.60 -8.35 -4.58
N TRP A 80 14.15 -7.84 -5.68
CA TRP A 80 13.37 -7.12 -6.69
C TRP A 80 12.50 -8.10 -7.46
N ARG A 81 11.22 -7.78 -7.55
CA ARG A 81 10.24 -8.53 -8.34
C ARG A 81 9.50 -7.59 -9.25
N VAL A 82 9.32 -8.01 -10.50
CA VAL A 82 8.48 -7.27 -11.46
C VAL A 82 7.04 -7.37 -10.98
N ALA A 83 6.43 -6.21 -10.79
CA ALA A 83 5.04 -6.08 -10.41
C ALA A 83 4.29 -5.33 -11.51
N ARG A 84 3.10 -5.79 -11.86
CA ARG A 84 2.22 -5.06 -12.76
C ARG A 84 1.22 -4.27 -11.94
N LEU A 85 1.06 -3.00 -12.25
CA LEU A 85 -0.01 -2.19 -11.68
C LEU A 85 -1.35 -2.74 -12.16
N ALA A 86 -2.31 -2.83 -11.26
CA ALA A 86 -3.68 -3.18 -11.58
C ALA A 86 -4.47 -1.90 -11.88
N ASP A 87 -5.50 -2.01 -12.72
CA ASP A 87 -6.28 -0.87 -13.22
C ASP A 87 -6.97 -0.04 -12.12
N ALA A 88 -7.18 -0.62 -10.93
CA ALA A 88 -7.83 0.02 -9.79
C ALA A 88 -6.85 0.75 -8.86
N CYS A 89 -5.89 1.51 -9.41
CA CYS A 89 -5.04 2.39 -8.60
C CYS A 89 -5.80 3.67 -8.22
N VAL A 90 -5.80 4.00 -6.94
CA VAL A 90 -6.56 5.13 -6.40
C VAL A 90 -5.58 6.19 -5.93
N ILE A 91 -5.44 7.28 -6.69
CA ILE A 91 -4.42 8.31 -6.47
C ILE A 91 -5.07 9.56 -5.86
N TRP A 92 -4.96 9.73 -4.54
CA TRP A 92 -5.43 10.93 -3.83
C TRP A 92 -4.25 11.79 -3.38
N PRO A 93 -4.45 13.12 -3.24
CA PRO A 93 -3.41 14.02 -2.73
C PRO A 93 -2.85 13.59 -1.37
N SER A 94 -3.71 13.07 -0.49
CA SER A 94 -3.38 12.63 0.86
C SER A 94 -3.16 11.11 0.99
N CYS A 95 -3.47 10.32 -0.03
CA CYS A 95 -3.39 8.86 0.02
C CYS A 95 -3.30 8.24 -1.39
N THR A 96 -2.26 7.47 -1.68
CA THR A 96 -2.16 6.74 -2.95
C THR A 96 -2.25 5.25 -2.68
N VAL A 97 -3.36 4.62 -3.06
CA VAL A 97 -3.52 3.16 -2.97
C VAL A 97 -3.08 2.54 -4.30
N LEU A 98 -1.91 1.92 -4.25
CA LEU A 98 -1.32 1.16 -5.34
C LEU A 98 -1.78 -0.28 -5.25
N ARG A 99 -2.48 -0.75 -6.28
CA ARG A 99 -2.80 -2.16 -6.42
C ARG A 99 -1.88 -2.76 -7.47
N PHE A 100 -1.17 -3.83 -7.13
CA PHE A 100 -0.25 -4.48 -8.07
C PHE A 100 -0.26 -6.00 -7.92
N ALA A 101 0.09 -6.71 -8.98
CA ALA A 101 0.30 -8.16 -8.98
C ALA A 101 1.79 -8.45 -9.21
N VAL A 102 2.38 -9.33 -8.40
CA VAL A 102 3.82 -9.63 -8.43
C VAL A 102 4.09 -10.90 -9.23
N GLU A 103 4.70 -10.81 -10.41
CA GLU A 103 5.04 -12.03 -11.17
C GLU A 103 6.09 -12.90 -10.43
N PRO A 104 6.00 -14.24 -10.50
CA PRO A 104 5.04 -15.08 -11.26
C PRO A 104 3.71 -15.34 -10.53
N GLY A 105 3.47 -14.74 -9.37
CA GLY A 105 2.25 -14.91 -8.59
C GLY A 105 1.15 -13.91 -8.97
N ARG A 106 -0.01 -14.38 -9.45
CA ARG A 106 -1.18 -13.51 -9.69
C ARG A 106 -1.79 -12.88 -8.41
N ARG A 107 -1.10 -12.92 -7.28
CA ARG A 107 -1.58 -12.36 -6.01
C ARG A 107 -1.56 -10.84 -6.08
N LYS A 108 -2.74 -10.26 -6.26
CA LYS A 108 -2.98 -8.82 -6.14
C LYS A 108 -2.66 -8.40 -4.70
N ARG A 109 -1.74 -7.46 -4.53
CA ARG A 109 -1.41 -6.80 -3.27
C ARG A 109 -1.82 -5.34 -3.36
N ASN A 110 -2.23 -4.79 -2.22
CA ASN A 110 -2.51 -3.38 -2.06
C ASN A 110 -1.39 -2.78 -1.22
N LEU A 111 -0.83 -1.67 -1.67
CA LEU A 111 0.15 -0.86 -0.96
C LEU A 111 -0.43 0.53 -0.83
N VAL A 112 -0.66 0.93 0.41
CA VAL A 112 -1.15 2.27 0.72
C VAL A 112 0.07 3.14 0.96
N VAL A 113 0.28 4.11 0.08
CA VAL A 113 1.38 5.07 0.16
C VAL A 113 0.81 6.39 0.61
N MET A 114 1.20 6.81 1.81
CA MET A 114 0.82 8.12 2.34
C MET A 114 1.96 9.12 2.16
N PRO A 115 1.65 10.43 2.08
CA PRO A 115 2.65 11.47 1.88
C PRO A 115 3.67 11.57 3.03
N ASP A 116 3.38 10.99 4.20
CA ASP A 116 4.33 10.91 5.33
C ASP A 116 5.23 9.67 5.30
N SER A 117 5.00 8.77 4.33
CA SER A 117 5.78 7.52 4.18
C SER A 117 7.10 7.76 3.46
N LEU A 118 7.26 8.91 2.81
CA LEU A 118 8.42 9.25 1.98
C LEU A 118 8.51 10.78 1.81
N PRO A 119 9.67 11.32 1.40
CA PRO A 119 9.83 12.77 1.20
C PRO A 119 8.80 13.36 0.23
N GLU A 120 8.34 14.60 0.47
CA GLU A 120 7.26 15.21 -0.33
C GLU A 120 7.58 15.23 -1.84
N GLU A 121 8.84 15.52 -2.20
CA GLU A 121 9.29 15.52 -3.59
C GLU A 121 9.18 14.14 -4.25
N ASP A 122 9.58 13.08 -3.54
CA ASP A 122 9.47 11.71 -4.01
C ASP A 122 8.00 11.30 -4.14
N TYR A 123 7.12 11.82 -3.27
CA TYR A 123 5.68 11.55 -3.32
C TYR A 123 5.05 12.21 -4.53
N ARG A 124 5.46 13.44 -4.83
CA ARG A 124 5.04 14.14 -6.04
C ARG A 124 5.51 13.40 -7.29
N ARG A 125 6.78 12.99 -7.35
CA ARG A 125 7.34 12.24 -8.48
C ARG A 125 6.63 10.89 -8.68
N LEU A 126 6.35 10.16 -7.59
CA LEU A 126 5.62 8.90 -7.65
C LEU A 126 4.21 9.10 -8.20
N ARG A 127 3.47 10.11 -7.71
CA ARG A 127 2.12 10.43 -8.18
C ARG A 127 2.10 10.80 -9.65
N VAL A 128 3.04 11.64 -10.08
CA VAL A 128 3.19 12.01 -11.49
C VAL A 128 3.46 10.76 -12.32
N TRP A 129 4.45 9.96 -11.93
CA TRP A 129 4.79 8.72 -12.65
C TRP A 129 3.58 7.76 -12.74
N LEU A 130 2.82 7.57 -11.66
CA LEU A 130 1.62 6.74 -11.67
C LEU A 130 0.51 7.29 -12.54
N ARG A 131 0.27 8.61 -12.51
CA ARG A 131 -0.76 9.26 -13.34
C ARG A 131 -0.44 9.15 -14.83
N TRP A 132 0.83 9.23 -15.21
CA TRP A 132 1.25 9.20 -16.62
C TRP A 132 1.55 7.80 -17.16
N ARG A 133 1.99 6.86 -16.31
CA ARG A 133 2.46 5.53 -16.75
C ARG A 133 1.76 4.35 -16.07
N GLY A 134 1.07 4.57 -14.94
CA GLY A 134 0.41 3.50 -14.19
C GLY A 134 -0.91 3.01 -14.78
N GLY A 135 -1.42 3.68 -15.81
CA GLY A 135 -2.68 3.36 -16.48
C GLY A 135 -2.54 2.95 -17.94
N LYS A 136 -1.34 2.63 -18.42
CA LYS A 136 -1.17 2.08 -19.77
C LYS A 136 -1.03 0.56 -19.62
N PRO A 137 -2.13 -0.21 -19.62
CA PRO A 137 -2.00 -1.61 -19.92
C PRO A 137 -1.36 -1.69 -21.29
N ASP A 138 -0.34 -2.53 -21.43
CA ASP A 138 0.23 -2.84 -22.73
C ASP A 138 -0.92 -3.39 -23.58
N SER A 139 -1.52 -2.55 -24.43
CA SER A 139 -2.60 -2.90 -25.35
C SER A 139 -2.10 -3.82 -26.48
N ASN A 140 -1.00 -4.55 -26.25
CA ASN A 140 -0.29 -5.35 -27.22
C ASN A 140 -0.30 -6.83 -26.84
N LYS A 141 -1.43 -7.33 -26.34
CA LYS A 141 -1.77 -8.77 -26.21
C LYS A 141 -3.28 -9.02 -26.33
N ALA A 142 -3.96 -8.29 -27.22
CA ALA A 142 -5.34 -8.60 -27.64
C ALA A 142 -5.43 -8.85 -29.15
N ASP A 143 -4.28 -8.98 -29.82
CA ASP A 143 -4.20 -9.50 -31.18
C ASP A 143 -3.29 -10.73 -31.10
N ILE A 144 -3.71 -11.82 -31.71
CA ILE A 144 -3.13 -13.18 -31.63
C ILE A 144 -3.50 -13.98 -30.35
N GLN A 145 -4.73 -14.48 -30.28
CA GLN A 145 -5.00 -15.93 -30.38
C GLN A 145 -6.49 -16.24 -30.57
#